data_AF-A0A7V9TKM3-F1
#
_entry.id   AF-A0A7V9TKM3-F1
#
_cell.length_a   1.000
_cell.length_b   1.000
_cell.length_c   1.000
_cell.angle_alpha   90.00
_cell.angle_beta   90.00
_cell.angle_gamma   90.00
#
_symmetry.space_group_name_H-M   'P 1'
#
loop_
_entity.id
_entity.type
_entity.pdbx_description
1 polymer ?
#
loop_
_entity_poly.entity_id
_entity_poly.type
_entity_poly.pdbx_seq_one_letter_code
_entity_poly.pdbx_strand_id
1 'polypeptide(L)'
;MLPLRTASALLAAASNVDALAHVAAAAGFTAPPLPLDVDATTALGLRELACDLRIVQGSGTLRALLVECPARAPLRDSVTTIAARLASRAPHLLWLLIAARRESSELAIAAWCADRATPRISALVVDRAHVLASDAIALATLSATSNAADILTHASWLEVLGRESLTRRFYRVLESVVAEVAKSALGAAPIEDMHELALLHLSRLLFLSFLETKGWLDGDPRFLSNSFERCMERGGGYHKRVLRPLFFGTLNTPVTTRAPIARAFGAIPFLNGGLFAPAPVERRWPKVELTDPSLGRAFGELFGRYRFTAREDSDAWSEAAIDPEMLGKAFESLMASRGYMISRRTSPPRDRVSRDRADIMRPPQLISRVFS
;
A
#
# COMPACT_ATOMS: atom_id res chain seq x y z
N MET A 1 -4.08 23.78 -7.23
CA MET A 1 -3.99 22.42 -6.66
C MET A 1 -5.36 22.00 -6.15
N LEU A 2 -5.79 20.79 -6.51
CA LEU A 2 -7.05 20.20 -6.03
C LEU A 2 -6.98 19.93 -4.51
N PRO A 3 -7.94 20.40 -3.70
CA PRO A 3 -7.97 20.08 -2.27
C PRO A 3 -8.15 18.57 -2.02
N LEU A 4 -7.47 18.03 -1.00
CA LEU A 4 -7.50 16.58 -0.71
C LEU A 4 -8.92 16.05 -0.41
N ARG A 5 -9.76 16.85 0.26
CA ARG A 5 -11.17 16.48 0.51
C ARG A 5 -11.96 16.35 -0.79
N THR A 6 -11.75 17.27 -1.73
CA THR A 6 -12.37 17.22 -3.05
C THR A 6 -11.87 16.01 -3.85
N ALA A 7 -10.55 15.77 -3.85
CA ALA A 7 -9.97 14.59 -4.50
C ALA A 7 -10.56 13.28 -3.95
N SER A 8 -10.68 13.16 -2.63
CA SER A 8 -11.30 12.00 -1.98
C SER A 8 -12.77 11.82 -2.37
N ALA A 9 -13.55 12.90 -2.38
CA ALA A 9 -14.96 12.87 -2.77
C ALA A 9 -15.15 12.46 -4.24
N LEU A 10 -14.30 12.94 -5.14
CA LEU A 10 -14.31 12.56 -6.55
C LEU A 10 -14.04 11.06 -6.74
N LEU A 11 -13.03 10.52 -6.06
CA LEU A 11 -12.71 9.09 -6.12
C LEU A 11 -13.86 8.24 -5.57
N ALA A 12 -14.45 8.62 -4.43
CA ALA A 12 -15.56 7.87 -3.83
C ALA A 12 -16.80 7.82 -4.74
N ALA A 13 -17.11 8.93 -5.42
CA ALA A 13 -18.29 9.06 -6.29
C ALA A 13 -18.14 8.36 -7.65
N ALA A 14 -16.92 8.03 -8.07
CA ALA A 14 -16.55 7.53 -9.41
C ALA A 14 -17.07 6.10 -9.70
N SER A 15 -18.38 5.94 -9.80
CA SER A 15 -19.09 4.65 -9.89
C SER A 15 -19.51 4.23 -11.30
N ASN A 16 -19.60 5.19 -12.22
CA ASN A 16 -20.03 5.00 -13.61
C ASN A 16 -19.26 6.00 -14.51
N VAL A 17 -19.40 5.85 -15.82
CA VAL A 17 -18.60 6.63 -16.78
C VAL A 17 -18.80 8.15 -16.67
N ASP A 18 -20.00 8.63 -16.32
CA ASP A 18 -20.24 10.05 -16.07
C ASP A 18 -19.45 10.55 -14.85
N ALA A 19 -19.45 9.76 -13.77
CA ALA A 19 -18.67 10.09 -12.58
C ALA A 19 -17.15 9.97 -12.82
N LEU A 20 -16.71 9.02 -13.67
CA LEU A 20 -15.30 8.91 -14.08
C LEU A 20 -14.83 10.15 -14.84
N ALA A 21 -15.71 10.81 -15.59
CA ALA A 21 -15.38 12.04 -16.31
C ALA A 21 -14.96 13.17 -15.36
N HIS A 22 -15.49 13.22 -14.13
CA HIS A 22 -15.04 14.19 -13.12
C HIS A 22 -13.62 13.90 -12.61
N VAL A 23 -13.22 12.63 -12.54
CA VAL A 23 -11.84 12.25 -12.22
C VAL A 23 -10.90 12.62 -13.38
N ALA A 24 -11.33 12.39 -14.62
CA ALA A 24 -10.58 12.83 -15.81
C ALA A 24 -10.42 14.36 -15.85
N ALA A 25 -11.48 15.10 -15.55
CA ALA A 25 -11.45 16.56 -15.48
C ALA A 25 -10.46 17.05 -14.42
N ALA A 26 -10.42 16.41 -13.26
CA ALA A 26 -9.42 16.69 -12.23
C ALA A 26 -7.98 16.44 -12.72
N ALA A 27 -7.77 15.47 -13.61
CA ALA A 27 -6.47 15.17 -14.23
C ALA A 27 -6.14 16.05 -15.46
N GLY A 28 -6.99 17.03 -15.82
CA GLY A 28 -6.73 18.00 -16.90
C GLY A 28 -7.56 17.82 -18.17
N PHE A 29 -8.46 16.84 -18.23
CA PHE A 29 -9.28 16.60 -19.42
C PHE A 29 -10.56 17.45 -19.40
N THR A 30 -10.55 18.57 -20.12
CA THR A 30 -11.66 19.55 -20.12
C THR A 30 -12.68 19.34 -21.25
N ALA A 31 -12.35 18.52 -22.26
CA ALA A 31 -13.29 18.18 -23.33
C ALA A 31 -14.46 17.34 -22.80
N PRO A 32 -15.64 17.39 -23.45
CA PRO A 32 -16.74 16.50 -23.09
C PRO A 32 -16.38 15.03 -23.40
N PRO A 33 -16.78 14.08 -22.54
CA PRO A 33 -16.62 12.66 -22.83
C PRO A 33 -17.51 12.24 -24.00
N LEU A 34 -16.91 11.67 -25.03
CA LEU A 34 -17.59 11.21 -26.24
C LEU A 34 -17.75 9.68 -26.20
N PRO A 35 -18.92 9.13 -26.54
CA PRO A 35 -19.06 7.68 -26.73
C PRO A 35 -18.19 7.24 -27.91
N LEU A 36 -17.54 6.09 -27.75
CA LEU A 36 -16.87 5.43 -28.87
C LEU A 36 -17.91 4.63 -29.66
N ASP A 37 -17.98 4.88 -30.95
CA ASP A 37 -18.88 4.13 -31.83
C ASP A 37 -18.47 2.65 -31.94
N VAL A 38 -19.35 1.84 -32.54
CA VAL A 38 -19.17 0.39 -32.64
C VAL A 38 -17.93 0.04 -33.48
N ASP A 39 -17.66 0.83 -34.53
CA ASP A 39 -16.55 0.60 -35.45
C ASP A 39 -15.21 0.89 -34.78
N ALA A 40 -15.07 2.02 -34.10
CA ALA A 40 -13.90 2.38 -33.31
C ALA A 40 -13.69 1.41 -32.15
N THR A 41 -14.75 1.00 -31.46
CA THR A 41 -14.67 0.01 -30.38
C THR A 41 -14.18 -1.36 -30.89
N THR A 42 -14.63 -1.78 -32.07
CA THR A 42 -14.20 -3.02 -32.73
C THR A 42 -12.76 -2.89 -33.26
N ALA A 43 -12.42 -1.75 -33.86
CA ALA A 43 -11.09 -1.40 -34.34
C ALA A 43 -10.08 -1.28 -33.20
N LEU A 44 -10.49 -0.97 -31.97
CA LEU A 44 -9.66 -1.01 -30.76
C LEU A 44 -9.70 -2.37 -30.04
N GLY A 45 -10.70 -3.21 -30.33
CA GLY A 45 -10.82 -4.55 -29.75
C GLY A 45 -11.30 -4.53 -28.29
N LEU A 46 -12.16 -3.57 -27.97
CA LEU A 46 -12.63 -3.29 -26.59
C LEU A 46 -14.07 -3.75 -26.33
N ARG A 47 -14.77 -4.22 -27.37
CA ARG A 47 -16.23 -4.47 -27.35
C ARG A 47 -16.69 -5.42 -26.26
N GLU A 48 -15.91 -6.44 -25.94
CA GLU A 48 -16.25 -7.45 -24.92
C GLU A 48 -15.73 -7.11 -23.53
N LEU A 49 -14.94 -6.03 -23.40
CA LEU A 49 -14.21 -5.67 -22.18
C LEU A 49 -14.92 -4.60 -21.34
N ALA A 50 -15.96 -3.97 -21.88
CA ALA A 50 -16.63 -2.82 -21.26
C ALA A 50 -18.15 -2.88 -21.43
N CYS A 51 -18.87 -2.40 -20.43
CA CYS A 51 -20.31 -2.16 -20.46
C CYS A 51 -20.63 -0.76 -21.03
N ASP A 52 -19.85 0.25 -20.65
CA ASP A 52 -19.90 1.61 -21.20
C ASP A 52 -18.46 2.11 -21.35
N LEU A 53 -18.21 2.88 -22.40
CA LEU A 53 -16.89 3.27 -22.84
C LEU A 53 -16.92 4.64 -23.51
N ARG A 54 -16.19 5.59 -22.94
CA ARG A 54 -16.09 6.96 -23.45
C ARG A 54 -14.65 7.41 -23.54
N ILE A 55 -14.37 8.25 -24.52
CA ILE A 55 -13.06 8.87 -24.72
C ILE A 55 -13.15 10.36 -24.44
N VAL A 56 -12.15 10.90 -23.76
CA VAL A 56 -11.99 12.33 -23.54
C VAL A 56 -10.70 12.80 -24.20
N GLN A 57 -10.80 13.85 -25.01
CA GLN A 57 -9.64 14.47 -25.63
C GLN A 57 -8.91 15.36 -24.61
N GLY A 58 -7.60 15.16 -24.47
CA GLY A 58 -6.71 16.05 -23.73
C GLY A 58 -5.92 16.97 -24.65
N SER A 59 -5.00 17.73 -24.08
CA SER A 59 -4.05 18.55 -24.85
C SER A 59 -3.11 17.67 -25.68
N GLY A 60 -2.85 18.08 -26.92
CA GLY A 60 -1.96 17.35 -27.82
C GLY A 60 -2.36 15.89 -28.03
N THR A 61 -1.44 14.98 -27.70
CA THR A 61 -1.59 13.53 -27.84
C THR A 61 -2.26 12.83 -26.66
N LEU A 62 -2.62 13.57 -25.59
CA LEU A 62 -3.26 13.00 -24.40
C LEU A 62 -4.69 12.54 -24.68
N ARG A 63 -5.04 11.34 -24.24
CA ARG A 63 -6.42 10.82 -24.28
C ARG A 63 -6.76 10.14 -22.97
N ALA A 64 -7.96 10.39 -22.45
CA ALA A 64 -8.51 9.61 -21.35
C ALA A 64 -9.50 8.59 -21.90
N LEU A 65 -9.37 7.34 -21.48
CA LEU A 65 -10.39 6.33 -21.72
C LEU A 65 -11.13 6.06 -20.41
N LEU A 66 -12.44 6.26 -20.42
CA LEU A 66 -13.33 6.01 -19.29
C LEU A 66 -14.07 4.71 -19.55
N VAL A 67 -13.96 3.77 -18.62
CA VAL A 67 -14.47 2.41 -18.81
C VAL A 67 -15.27 1.95 -17.61
N GLU A 68 -16.49 1.47 -17.86
CA GLU A 68 -17.21 0.65 -16.90
C GLU A 68 -17.00 -0.83 -17.25
N CYS A 69 -16.23 -1.54 -16.43
CA CYS A 69 -15.91 -2.94 -16.62
C CYS A 69 -17.04 -3.85 -16.10
N PRO A 70 -17.33 -4.98 -16.77
CA PRO A 70 -18.32 -5.95 -16.29
C PRO A 70 -17.87 -6.59 -14.96
N ALA A 71 -18.84 -7.04 -14.16
CA ALA A 71 -18.58 -7.67 -12.86
C ALA A 71 -17.83 -9.02 -12.96
N ARG A 72 -17.80 -9.66 -14.13
CA ARG A 72 -17.29 -11.02 -14.33
C ARG A 72 -15.76 -11.16 -14.22
N ALA A 73 -15.00 -10.11 -14.53
CA ALA A 73 -13.54 -10.14 -14.53
C ALA A 73 -12.96 -9.23 -13.42
N PRO A 74 -11.82 -9.60 -12.81
CA PRO A 74 -11.08 -8.70 -11.95
C PRO A 74 -10.70 -7.41 -12.68
N LEU A 75 -10.80 -6.26 -11.99
CA LEU A 75 -10.54 -4.96 -12.62
C LEU A 75 -9.13 -4.86 -13.20
N ARG A 76 -8.13 -5.39 -12.50
CA ARG A 76 -6.73 -5.43 -12.96
C ARG A 76 -6.57 -6.13 -14.31
N ASP A 77 -7.23 -7.27 -14.50
CA ASP A 77 -7.12 -8.06 -15.74
C ASP A 77 -7.76 -7.32 -16.92
N SER A 78 -8.90 -6.67 -16.68
CA SER A 78 -9.53 -5.78 -17.66
C SER A 78 -8.62 -4.61 -18.03
N VAL A 79 -8.04 -3.91 -17.05
CA VAL A 79 -7.11 -2.81 -17.26
C VAL A 79 -5.88 -3.26 -18.07
N THR A 80 -5.29 -4.41 -17.72
CA THR A 80 -4.15 -4.98 -18.44
C THR A 80 -4.49 -5.28 -19.89
N THR A 81 -5.66 -5.89 -20.14
CA THR A 81 -6.09 -6.23 -21.48
C THR A 81 -6.35 -4.97 -22.32
N ILE A 82 -7.06 -3.99 -21.76
CA ILE A 82 -7.36 -2.72 -22.43
C ILE A 82 -6.06 -1.97 -22.77
N ALA A 83 -5.15 -1.84 -21.80
CA ALA A 83 -3.86 -1.17 -22.01
C ALA A 83 -3.04 -1.82 -23.13
N ALA A 84 -2.96 -3.16 -23.16
CA ALA A 84 -2.26 -3.88 -24.21
C ALA A 84 -2.87 -3.63 -25.61
N ARG A 85 -4.20 -3.61 -25.72
CA ARG A 85 -4.91 -3.31 -26.98
C ARG A 85 -4.65 -1.88 -27.45
N LEU A 86 -4.72 -0.92 -26.55
CA LEU A 86 -4.48 0.50 -26.87
C LEU A 86 -3.01 0.74 -27.24
N ALA A 87 -2.06 0.14 -26.51
CA ALA A 87 -0.64 0.22 -26.85
C ALA A 87 -0.36 -0.35 -28.23
N SER A 88 -1.00 -1.46 -28.63
CA SER A 88 -0.75 -2.07 -29.94
C SER A 88 -1.45 -1.33 -31.09
N ARG A 89 -2.67 -0.81 -30.88
CA ARG A 89 -3.51 -0.25 -31.94
C ARG A 89 -3.44 1.28 -32.06
N ALA A 90 -3.03 1.97 -31.00
CA ALA A 90 -2.89 3.42 -30.96
C ALA A 90 -1.65 3.87 -30.14
N PRO A 91 -0.43 3.45 -30.54
CA PRO A 91 0.80 3.69 -29.79
C PRO A 91 1.24 5.17 -29.74
N HIS A 92 0.72 6.01 -30.65
CA HIS A 92 1.06 7.43 -30.76
C HIS A 92 0.28 8.32 -29.78
N LEU A 93 -0.67 7.75 -29.05
CA LEU A 93 -1.49 8.46 -28.06
C LEU A 93 -0.99 8.17 -26.65
N LEU A 94 -1.06 9.19 -25.80
CA LEU A 94 -0.67 9.13 -24.40
C LEU A 94 -1.92 8.91 -23.55
N TRP A 95 -2.10 7.70 -23.04
CA TRP A 95 -3.35 7.27 -22.44
C TRP A 95 -3.39 7.44 -20.93
N LEU A 96 -4.52 7.95 -20.43
CA LEU A 96 -4.97 7.79 -19.05
C LEU A 96 -6.23 6.92 -19.06
N LEU A 97 -6.15 5.71 -18.52
CA LEU A 97 -7.29 4.82 -18.36
C LEU A 97 -7.90 5.02 -16.98
N ILE A 98 -9.20 5.33 -16.93
CA ILE A 98 -9.98 5.37 -15.69
C ILE A 98 -11.06 4.31 -15.81
N ALA A 99 -11.01 3.30 -14.96
CA ALA A 99 -11.89 2.14 -15.03
C ALA A 99 -12.58 1.88 -13.69
N ALA A 100 -13.91 1.82 -13.69
CA ALA A 100 -14.70 1.37 -12.55
C ALA A 100 -15.26 -0.03 -12.83
N ARG A 101 -15.34 -0.87 -11.81
CA ARG A 101 -15.98 -2.19 -11.94
C ARG A 101 -17.45 -2.11 -11.51
N ARG A 102 -18.34 -2.60 -12.37
CA ARG A 102 -19.77 -2.69 -12.07
C ARG A 102 -20.02 -3.57 -10.84
N GLU A 103 -20.94 -3.14 -9.97
CA GLU A 103 -21.30 -3.84 -8.73
C GLU A 103 -20.15 -4.02 -7.72
N SER A 104 -19.05 -3.28 -7.89
CA SER A 104 -17.90 -3.27 -6.98
C SER A 104 -17.51 -1.84 -6.62
N SER A 105 -16.85 -1.65 -5.48
CA SER A 105 -16.23 -0.38 -5.10
C SER A 105 -14.86 -0.16 -5.73
N GLU A 106 -14.35 -1.10 -6.54
CA GLU A 106 -13.02 -0.97 -7.17
C GLU A 106 -13.02 0.08 -8.29
N LEU A 107 -12.02 0.97 -8.23
CA LEU A 107 -11.67 1.97 -9.24
C LEU A 107 -10.18 1.84 -9.56
N ALA A 108 -9.81 1.99 -10.83
CA ALA A 108 -8.42 2.02 -11.27
C ALA A 108 -8.17 3.26 -12.12
N ILE A 109 -7.06 3.94 -11.85
CA ILE A 109 -6.49 5.00 -12.71
C ILE A 109 -5.13 4.49 -13.18
N ALA A 110 -4.93 4.36 -14.48
CA ALA A 110 -3.75 3.72 -15.04
C ALA A 110 -3.17 4.49 -16.22
N ALA A 111 -1.85 4.49 -16.34
CA ALA A 111 -1.10 4.98 -17.49
C ALA A 111 0.04 4.01 -17.82
N TRP A 112 0.54 4.04 -19.05
CA TRP A 112 1.63 3.18 -19.48
C TRP A 112 2.42 3.82 -20.62
N CYS A 113 3.65 3.35 -20.83
CA CYS A 113 4.38 3.63 -22.06
C CYS A 113 4.08 2.53 -23.10
N ALA A 114 3.91 2.93 -24.36
CA ALA A 114 3.70 2.01 -25.49
C ALA A 114 5.03 1.62 -26.19
N ASP A 115 6.15 1.70 -25.48
CA ASP A 115 7.50 1.37 -25.98
C ASP A 115 7.79 -0.14 -26.00
N ARG A 116 6.94 -0.94 -25.35
CA ARG A 116 7.09 -2.40 -25.21
C ARG A 116 5.89 -3.13 -25.82
N ALA A 117 6.12 -4.35 -26.31
CA ALA A 117 5.06 -5.23 -26.79
C ALA A 117 4.02 -5.55 -25.70
N THR A 118 4.47 -5.71 -24.46
CA THR A 118 3.63 -5.77 -23.27
C THR A 118 3.91 -4.52 -22.42
N PRO A 119 2.98 -3.53 -22.38
CA PRO A 119 3.22 -2.29 -21.67
C PRO A 119 3.33 -2.54 -20.17
N ARG A 120 4.28 -1.87 -19.51
CA ARG A 120 4.32 -1.83 -18.05
C ARG A 120 3.33 -0.75 -17.59
N ILE A 121 2.32 -1.17 -16.84
CA ILE A 121 1.23 -0.31 -16.39
C ILE A 121 1.59 0.28 -15.03
N SER A 122 1.53 1.60 -14.90
CA SER A 122 1.53 2.30 -13.61
C SER A 122 0.08 2.59 -13.23
N ALA A 123 -0.39 2.08 -12.10
CA ALA A 123 -1.79 2.15 -11.70
C ALA A 123 -1.99 2.56 -10.23
N LEU A 124 -3.04 3.33 -9.99
CA LEU A 124 -3.64 3.55 -8.68
C LEU A 124 -4.94 2.76 -8.61
N VAL A 125 -5.02 1.76 -7.73
CA VAL A 125 -6.26 1.04 -7.43
C VAL A 125 -6.85 1.57 -6.13
N VAL A 126 -8.12 1.97 -6.19
CA VAL A 126 -8.84 2.62 -5.11
C VAL A 126 -10.07 1.79 -4.74
N ASP A 127 -10.26 1.58 -3.45
CA ASP A 127 -11.56 1.17 -2.91
C ASP A 127 -12.40 2.42 -2.66
N ARG A 128 -13.44 2.64 -3.46
CA ARG A 128 -14.31 3.81 -3.38
C ARG A 128 -15.09 3.89 -2.06
N ALA A 129 -15.30 2.77 -1.37
CA ALA A 129 -15.94 2.77 -0.06
C ALA A 129 -14.98 3.28 1.04
N HIS A 130 -13.66 3.11 0.83
CA HIS A 130 -12.60 3.45 1.77
C HIS A 130 -11.43 4.15 1.08
N VAL A 131 -11.69 5.36 0.57
CA VAL A 131 -10.65 6.19 -0.06
C VAL A 131 -9.65 6.65 1.01
N LEU A 132 -8.36 6.32 0.80
CA LEU A 132 -7.29 6.71 1.72
C LEU A 132 -6.66 8.03 1.29
N ALA A 133 -5.92 8.64 2.22
CA ALA A 133 -5.21 9.89 1.95
C ALA A 133 -4.15 9.74 0.83
N SER A 134 -3.51 8.58 0.68
CA SER A 134 -2.59 8.31 -0.44
C SER A 134 -3.27 8.47 -1.81
N ASP A 135 -4.52 8.03 -1.93
CA ASP A 135 -5.28 8.06 -3.19
C ASP A 135 -5.64 9.50 -3.55
N ALA A 136 -6.14 10.24 -2.55
CA ALA A 136 -6.47 11.65 -2.70
C ALA A 136 -5.21 12.48 -3.05
N ILE A 137 -4.07 12.18 -2.45
CA ILE A 137 -2.79 12.83 -2.78
C ILE A 137 -2.36 12.48 -4.21
N ALA A 138 -2.50 11.23 -4.64
CA ALA A 138 -2.16 10.82 -6.00
C ALA A 138 -2.99 11.62 -7.02
N LEU A 139 -4.33 11.64 -6.87
CA LEU A 139 -5.20 12.43 -7.76
C LEU A 139 -4.90 13.93 -7.71
N ALA A 140 -4.67 14.49 -6.52
CA ALA A 140 -4.31 15.91 -6.40
C ALA A 140 -2.96 16.24 -7.05
N THR A 141 -2.03 15.28 -7.09
CA THR A 141 -0.73 15.43 -7.76
C THR A 141 -0.90 15.36 -9.28
N LEU A 142 -1.71 14.44 -9.80
CA LEU A 142 -2.08 14.40 -11.23
C LEU A 142 -2.71 15.74 -11.68
N SER A 143 -3.58 16.30 -10.83
CA SER A 143 -4.20 17.61 -11.08
C SER A 143 -3.21 18.77 -11.08
N ALA A 144 -2.12 18.68 -10.31
CA ALA A 144 -1.13 19.73 -10.25
C ALA A 144 -0.23 19.80 -11.50
N THR A 145 -0.13 18.69 -12.24
CA THR A 145 0.75 18.57 -13.42
C THR A 145 0.02 18.66 -14.76
N SER A 146 -1.30 18.88 -14.74
CA SER A 146 -2.16 18.92 -15.94
C SER A 146 -1.87 20.05 -16.93
N ASN A 147 -1.19 21.12 -16.49
CA ASN A 147 -0.94 22.31 -17.31
C ASN A 147 0.39 22.26 -18.07
N ALA A 148 1.14 21.15 -17.97
CA ALA A 148 2.40 20.98 -18.68
C ALA A 148 2.16 20.53 -20.14
N ALA A 149 3.23 20.45 -20.93
CA ALA A 149 3.20 19.80 -22.23
C ALA A 149 2.73 18.33 -22.09
N ASP A 150 2.18 17.75 -23.17
CA ASP A 150 1.57 16.41 -23.15
C ASP A 150 2.52 15.32 -22.66
N ILE A 151 3.76 15.29 -23.19
CA ILE A 151 4.79 14.32 -22.79
C ILE A 151 5.14 14.45 -21.30
N LEU A 152 5.29 15.67 -20.79
CA LEU A 152 5.64 15.92 -19.38
C LEU A 152 4.49 15.55 -18.45
N THR A 153 3.26 15.85 -18.85
CA THR A 153 2.05 15.48 -18.12
C THR A 153 1.94 13.96 -18.01
N HIS A 154 2.14 13.24 -19.12
CA HIS A 154 2.13 11.78 -19.13
C HIS A 154 3.26 11.16 -18.30
N ALA A 155 4.49 11.69 -18.39
CA ALA A 155 5.60 11.24 -17.56
C ALA A 155 5.30 11.41 -16.06
N SER A 156 4.64 12.52 -15.68
CA SER A 156 4.18 12.73 -14.32
C SER A 156 3.12 11.70 -13.90
N TRP A 157 2.19 11.32 -14.79
CA TRP A 157 1.22 10.26 -14.49
C TRP A 157 1.93 8.94 -14.18
N LEU A 158 2.92 8.55 -14.99
CA LEU A 158 3.70 7.32 -14.77
C LEU A 158 4.43 7.32 -13.41
N GLU A 159 4.95 8.47 -12.96
CA GLU A 159 5.62 8.60 -11.66
C GLU A 159 4.63 8.57 -10.48
N VAL A 160 3.49 9.25 -10.62
CA VAL A 160 2.48 9.40 -9.56
C VAL A 160 1.68 8.12 -9.35
N LEU A 161 1.30 7.45 -10.45
CA LEU A 161 0.61 6.16 -10.44
C LEU A 161 1.58 5.00 -10.22
N GLY A 162 2.89 5.26 -10.37
CA GLY A 162 3.94 4.28 -10.11
C GLY A 162 4.29 4.19 -8.62
N ARG A 163 4.97 3.10 -8.26
CA ARG A 163 5.33 2.79 -6.87
C ARG A 163 6.42 3.70 -6.29
N GLU A 164 7.39 4.14 -7.09
CA GLU A 164 8.64 4.72 -6.57
C GLU A 164 8.48 5.98 -5.73
N SER A 165 7.56 6.87 -6.14
CA SER A 165 7.28 8.12 -5.41
C SER A 165 6.58 7.85 -4.07
N LEU A 166 5.65 6.89 -4.06
CA LEU A 166 4.96 6.40 -2.87
C LEU A 166 5.95 5.80 -1.87
N THR A 167 6.85 4.93 -2.33
CA THR A 167 7.88 4.27 -1.51
C THR A 167 8.71 5.27 -0.73
N ARG A 168 9.29 6.27 -1.42
CA ARG A 168 10.13 7.29 -0.79
C ARG A 168 9.37 8.13 0.24
N ARG A 169 8.08 8.38 0.01
CA ARG A 169 7.24 9.11 0.97
C ARG A 169 6.94 8.24 2.19
N PHE A 170 6.54 6.99 1.96
CA PHE A 170 6.23 6.03 3.02
C PHE A 170 7.42 5.81 3.96
N TYR A 171 8.64 5.62 3.42
CA TYR A 171 9.82 5.40 4.27
C TYR A 171 10.13 6.56 5.21
N ARG A 172 10.00 7.80 4.72
CA ARG A 172 10.21 8.99 5.57
C ARG A 172 9.19 9.07 6.70
N VAL A 173 7.93 8.74 6.42
CA VAL A 173 6.88 8.70 7.45
C VAL A 173 7.14 7.55 8.42
N LEU A 174 7.49 6.36 7.92
CA LEU A 174 7.83 5.20 8.75
C LEU A 174 8.98 5.51 9.71
N GLU A 175 10.07 6.08 9.22
CA GLU A 175 11.22 6.45 10.06
C GLU A 175 10.83 7.45 11.15
N SER A 176 10.04 8.47 10.81
CA SER A 176 9.53 9.44 11.78
C SER A 176 8.63 8.79 12.84
N VAL A 177 7.75 7.88 12.43
CA VAL A 177 6.85 7.16 13.35
C VAL A 177 7.63 6.22 14.25
N VAL A 178 8.62 5.48 13.73
CA VAL A 178 9.47 4.61 14.54
C VAL A 178 10.22 5.43 15.59
N ALA A 179 10.80 6.56 15.21
CA ALA A 179 11.50 7.44 16.14
C ALA A 179 10.58 7.97 17.25
N GLU A 180 9.35 8.34 16.92
CA GLU A 180 8.36 8.79 17.91
C GLU A 180 7.94 7.67 18.86
N VAL A 181 7.63 6.48 18.33
CA VAL A 181 7.25 5.31 19.11
C VAL A 181 8.38 4.91 20.07
N ALA A 182 9.63 4.96 19.61
CA ALA A 182 10.80 4.69 20.44
C ALA A 182 10.95 5.72 21.57
N LYS A 183 10.77 7.01 21.28
CA LYS A 183 10.93 8.10 22.23
C LYS A 183 9.84 8.11 23.31
N SER A 184 8.62 7.73 22.94
CA SER A 184 7.42 7.84 23.79
C SER A 184 7.06 6.56 24.53
N ALA A 185 7.75 5.44 24.26
CA ALA A 185 7.52 4.18 24.95
C ALA A 185 7.89 4.26 26.43
N LEU A 186 7.14 3.54 27.26
CA LEU A 186 7.31 3.45 28.70
C LEU A 186 8.37 2.41 29.05
N GLY A 187 9.12 2.67 30.12
CA GLY A 187 10.22 1.81 30.59
C GLY A 187 11.58 2.46 30.37
N ALA A 188 12.64 1.78 30.82
CA ALA A 188 14.02 2.24 30.69
C ALA A 188 14.84 1.18 29.95
N ALA A 189 15.33 1.54 28.78
CA ALA A 189 16.30 0.79 27.99
C ALA A 189 17.20 1.79 27.23
N PRO A 190 18.38 1.36 26.75
CA PRO A 190 19.20 2.16 25.85
C PRO A 190 18.39 2.64 24.63
N ILE A 191 18.72 3.82 24.11
CA ILE A 191 18.02 4.44 22.97
C ILE A 191 17.99 3.50 21.76
N GLU A 192 19.07 2.75 21.56
CA GLU A 192 19.21 1.77 20.51
C GLU A 192 18.20 0.63 20.66
N ASP A 193 18.06 0.07 21.87
CA ASP A 193 17.13 -1.02 22.17
C ASP A 193 15.67 -0.52 22.12
N MET A 194 15.39 0.72 22.54
CA MET A 194 14.06 1.34 22.40
C MET A 194 13.66 1.48 20.94
N HIS A 195 14.59 1.87 20.08
CA HIS A 195 14.34 1.97 18.65
C HIS A 195 14.20 0.60 17.99
N GLU A 196 15.01 -0.39 18.37
CA GLU A 196 14.87 -1.77 17.89
C GLU A 196 13.50 -2.33 18.25
N LEU A 197 13.03 -2.12 19.49
CA LEU A 197 11.69 -2.51 19.93
C LEU A 197 10.59 -1.81 19.13
N ALA A 198 10.67 -0.49 18.95
CA ALA A 198 9.69 0.27 18.17
C ALA A 198 9.61 -0.23 16.73
N LEU A 199 10.76 -0.42 16.09
CA LEU A 199 10.83 -0.93 14.72
C LEU A 199 10.21 -2.32 14.64
N LEU A 200 10.61 -3.25 15.51
CA LEU A 200 10.10 -4.63 15.53
C LEU A 200 8.57 -4.68 15.64
N HIS A 201 7.99 -3.89 16.54
CA HIS A 201 6.54 -3.86 16.73
C HIS A 201 5.81 -3.25 15.54
N LEU A 202 6.34 -2.16 14.96
CA LEU A 202 5.77 -1.58 13.75
C LEU A 202 5.91 -2.52 12.55
N SER A 203 7.01 -3.27 12.44
CA SER A 203 7.18 -4.32 11.42
C SER A 203 6.13 -5.41 11.55
N ARG A 204 5.82 -5.85 12.77
CA ARG A 204 4.74 -6.82 13.02
C ARG A 204 3.38 -6.27 12.61
N LEU A 205 3.08 -5.02 12.95
CA LEU A 205 1.82 -4.38 12.55
C LEU A 205 1.70 -4.23 11.03
N LEU A 206 2.79 -3.85 10.36
CA LEU A 206 2.86 -3.80 8.89
C LEU A 206 2.71 -5.18 8.25
N PHE A 207 3.23 -6.24 8.88
CA PHE A 207 2.96 -7.60 8.41
C PHE A 207 1.48 -7.96 8.55
N LEU A 208 0.87 -7.58 9.68
CA LEU A 208 -0.55 -7.83 9.92
C LEU A 208 -1.47 -7.08 8.97
N SER A 209 -1.09 -5.88 8.49
CA SER A 209 -1.89 -5.18 7.48
C SER A 209 -1.95 -5.94 6.14
N PHE A 210 -0.94 -6.75 5.81
CA PHE A 210 -1.04 -7.66 4.67
C PHE A 210 -1.88 -8.91 4.95
N LEU A 211 -1.97 -9.35 6.21
CA LEU A 211 -2.84 -10.47 6.57
C LEU A 211 -4.32 -10.09 6.55
N GLU A 212 -4.68 -8.88 7.02
CA GLU A 212 -6.07 -8.40 6.94
C GLU A 212 -6.53 -8.24 5.49
N THR A 213 -5.66 -7.78 4.57
CA THR A 213 -6.00 -7.71 3.13
C THR A 213 -6.24 -9.08 2.50
N LYS A 214 -5.62 -10.14 3.03
CA LYS A 214 -5.91 -11.54 2.66
C LYS A 214 -7.13 -12.14 3.38
N GLY A 215 -7.74 -11.41 4.32
CA GLY A 215 -8.84 -11.91 5.16
C GLY A 215 -8.40 -12.89 6.24
N TRP A 216 -7.11 -12.98 6.55
CA TRP A 216 -6.57 -13.96 7.50
C TRP A 216 -6.69 -13.53 8.96
N LEU A 217 -7.17 -12.31 9.22
CA LEU A 217 -7.45 -11.81 10.55
C LEU A 217 -8.96 -11.88 10.81
N ASP A 218 -9.48 -13.10 10.95
CA ASP A 218 -10.91 -13.38 11.20
C ASP A 218 -11.85 -12.85 10.09
N GLY A 219 -11.36 -12.76 8.85
CA GLY A 219 -12.12 -12.17 7.74
C GLY A 219 -12.35 -10.66 7.85
N ASP A 220 -11.78 -9.98 8.85
CA ASP A 220 -11.92 -8.54 9.04
C ASP A 220 -10.82 -7.77 8.30
N PRO A 221 -11.14 -7.06 7.20
CA PRO A 221 -10.15 -6.28 6.43
C PRO A 221 -9.67 -5.03 7.18
N ARG A 222 -10.26 -4.71 8.34
CA ARG A 222 -9.88 -3.59 9.21
C ARG A 222 -9.58 -4.07 10.63
N PHE A 223 -9.16 -5.33 10.79
CA PHE A 223 -8.94 -5.96 12.08
C PHE A 223 -8.09 -5.10 13.03
N LEU A 224 -6.98 -4.54 12.55
CA LEU A 224 -6.08 -3.76 13.38
C LEU A 224 -6.74 -2.46 13.87
N SER A 225 -7.36 -1.69 12.97
CA SER A 225 -8.04 -0.45 13.30
C SER A 225 -9.24 -0.69 14.22
N ASN A 226 -10.10 -1.65 13.89
CA ASN A 226 -11.27 -2.01 14.69
C ASN A 226 -10.85 -2.51 16.09
N SER A 227 -9.77 -3.30 16.18
CA SER A 227 -9.28 -3.79 17.47
C SER A 227 -8.61 -2.69 18.31
N PHE A 228 -7.95 -1.72 17.68
CA PHE A 228 -7.42 -0.53 18.35
C PHE A 228 -8.56 0.32 18.93
N GLU A 229 -9.57 0.65 18.14
CA GLU A 229 -10.76 1.41 18.55
C GLU A 229 -11.46 0.75 19.75
N ARG A 230 -11.80 -0.54 19.64
CA ARG A 230 -12.39 -1.33 20.74
C ARG A 230 -11.52 -1.35 22.00
N CYS A 231 -10.20 -1.30 21.86
CA CYS A 231 -9.30 -1.25 23.01
C CYS A 231 -9.33 0.12 23.68
N MET A 232 -9.38 1.20 22.91
CA MET A 232 -9.47 2.57 23.43
C MET A 232 -10.78 2.77 24.20
N GLU A 233 -11.89 2.29 23.67
CA GLU A 233 -13.21 2.28 24.36
C GLU A 233 -13.17 1.56 25.72
N ARG A 234 -12.29 0.58 25.87
CA ARG A 234 -12.15 -0.25 27.08
C ARG A 234 -11.04 0.22 28.02
N GLY A 235 -10.58 1.47 27.90
CA GLY A 235 -9.58 2.07 28.78
C GLY A 235 -8.12 1.89 28.35
N GLY A 236 -7.87 1.60 27.08
CA GLY A 236 -6.52 1.60 26.50
C GLY A 236 -5.66 0.39 26.87
N GLY A 237 -4.34 0.52 26.67
CA GLY A 237 -3.33 -0.52 26.87
C GLY A 237 -3.20 -1.47 25.68
N TYR A 238 -3.28 -0.97 24.45
CA TYR A 238 -3.36 -1.77 23.22
C TYR A 238 -2.17 -2.71 23.05
N HIS A 239 -0.96 -2.22 23.31
CA HIS A 239 0.24 -3.04 23.24
C HIS A 239 0.17 -4.26 24.17
N LYS A 240 -0.19 -4.04 25.44
CA LYS A 240 -0.22 -5.10 26.46
C LYS A 240 -1.42 -6.03 26.30
N ARG A 241 -2.60 -5.47 26.05
CA ARG A 241 -3.89 -6.20 26.09
C ARG A 241 -4.25 -6.85 24.76
N VAL A 242 -3.74 -6.32 23.65
CA VAL A 242 -4.06 -6.81 22.30
C VAL A 242 -2.82 -7.34 21.62
N LEU A 243 -1.79 -6.50 21.40
CA LEU A 243 -0.65 -6.89 20.56
C LEU A 243 0.15 -8.05 21.14
N ARG A 244 0.45 -8.04 22.45
CA ARG A 244 1.19 -9.15 23.08
C ARG A 244 0.43 -10.49 22.98
N PRO A 245 -0.86 -10.60 23.38
CA PRO A 245 -1.64 -11.82 23.16
C PRO A 245 -1.78 -12.23 21.70
N LEU A 246 -1.91 -11.27 20.79
CA LEU A 246 -2.02 -11.52 19.35
C LEU A 246 -0.71 -12.10 18.80
N PHE A 247 0.43 -11.45 19.06
CA PHE A 247 1.74 -11.90 18.57
C PHE A 247 2.12 -13.26 19.15
N PHE A 248 2.15 -13.37 20.47
CA PHE A 248 2.74 -14.53 21.13
C PHE A 248 1.74 -15.64 21.39
N GLY A 249 0.52 -15.28 21.80
CA GLY A 249 -0.53 -16.24 22.17
C GLY A 249 -1.38 -16.72 20.99
N THR A 250 -1.31 -16.07 19.83
CA THR A 250 -2.14 -16.41 18.66
C THR A 250 -1.30 -16.74 17.44
N LEU A 251 -0.56 -15.77 16.90
CA LEU A 251 0.23 -15.94 15.67
C LEU A 251 1.46 -16.83 15.87
N ASN A 252 1.98 -16.90 17.09
CA ASN A 252 3.06 -17.79 17.49
C ASN A 252 2.60 -19.01 18.32
N THR A 253 1.30 -19.30 18.39
CA THR A 253 0.79 -20.46 19.15
C THR A 253 -0.20 -21.27 18.29
N PRO A 254 -0.02 -22.60 18.16
CA PRO A 254 -0.96 -23.49 17.48
C PRO A 254 -2.39 -23.33 18.01
N VAL A 255 -3.38 -23.37 17.12
CA VAL A 255 -4.81 -23.15 17.44
C VAL A 255 -5.28 -24.03 18.60
N THR A 256 -4.84 -25.29 18.63
CA THR A 256 -5.21 -26.31 19.62
C THR A 256 -4.72 -26.00 21.04
N THR A 257 -3.68 -25.17 21.20
CA THR A 257 -3.06 -24.86 22.50
C THR A 257 -3.30 -23.41 22.94
N ARG A 258 -4.16 -22.65 22.23
CA ARG A 258 -4.39 -21.23 22.54
C ARG A 258 -5.19 -21.04 23.82
N ALA A 259 -4.69 -20.14 24.67
CA ALA A 259 -5.43 -19.64 25.83
C ALA A 259 -6.76 -18.96 25.40
N PRO A 260 -7.78 -18.86 26.28
CA PRO A 260 -9.08 -18.27 25.95
C PRO A 260 -8.98 -16.86 25.34
N ILE A 261 -8.10 -16.00 25.89
CA ILE A 261 -7.91 -14.63 25.37
C ILE A 261 -7.37 -14.60 23.93
N ALA A 262 -6.55 -15.58 23.55
CA ALA A 262 -6.02 -15.70 22.19
C ALA A 262 -7.06 -16.29 21.21
N ARG A 263 -7.92 -17.19 21.70
CA ARG A 263 -9.06 -17.71 20.92
C ARG A 263 -10.12 -16.64 20.64
N ALA A 264 -10.23 -15.63 21.52
CA ALA A 264 -11.17 -14.53 21.36
C ALA A 264 -10.86 -13.61 20.16
N PHE A 265 -9.67 -13.72 19.54
CA PHE A 265 -9.37 -13.01 18.30
C PHE A 265 -9.97 -13.66 17.04
N GLY A 266 -10.62 -14.82 17.18
CA GLY A 266 -11.28 -15.49 16.06
C GLY A 266 -10.35 -16.36 15.21
N ALA A 267 -10.72 -16.51 13.94
CA ALA A 267 -10.04 -17.36 12.98
C ALA A 267 -8.75 -16.71 12.45
N ILE A 268 -7.69 -16.78 13.26
CA ILE A 268 -6.34 -16.30 12.91
C ILE A 268 -5.39 -17.50 12.77
N PRO A 269 -4.61 -17.64 11.68
CA PRO A 269 -3.71 -18.78 11.49
C PRO A 269 -2.50 -18.72 12.44
N PHE A 270 -1.84 -19.87 12.59
CA PHE A 270 -0.53 -19.95 13.25
C PHE A 270 0.59 -19.84 12.21
N LEU A 271 1.59 -19.00 12.49
CA LEU A 271 2.67 -18.65 11.56
C LEU A 271 4.07 -19.12 12.01
N ASN A 272 4.15 -20.14 12.88
CA ASN A 272 5.39 -20.85 13.22
C ASN A 272 6.59 -20.00 13.70
N GLY A 273 6.35 -18.86 14.35
CA GLY A 273 7.39 -18.22 15.18
C GLY A 273 8.56 -17.58 14.45
N GLY A 274 8.35 -17.09 13.24
CA GLY A 274 9.28 -16.14 12.61
C GLY A 274 9.23 -14.76 13.29
N LEU A 275 8.69 -13.78 12.57
CA LEU A 275 8.54 -12.40 13.06
C LEU A 275 7.79 -12.30 14.39
N PHE A 276 6.93 -13.27 14.71
CA PHE A 276 6.08 -13.29 15.91
C PHE A 276 6.66 -14.09 17.09
N ALA A 277 7.85 -14.68 16.97
CA ALA A 277 8.55 -15.20 18.15
C ALA A 277 9.11 -14.06 19.00
N PRO A 278 9.20 -14.22 20.33
CA PRO A 278 9.85 -13.23 21.19
C PRO A 278 11.30 -13.00 20.75
N ALA A 279 11.63 -11.74 20.45
CA ALA A 279 12.98 -11.35 20.05
C ALA A 279 13.91 -11.21 21.27
N PRO A 280 15.24 -11.30 21.10
CA PRO A 280 16.19 -11.10 22.20
C PRO A 280 16.02 -9.76 22.94
N VAL A 281 15.76 -8.67 22.21
CA VAL A 281 15.54 -7.33 22.80
C VAL A 281 14.27 -7.28 23.66
N GLU A 282 13.21 -8.00 23.28
CA GLU A 282 11.97 -8.10 24.07
C GLU A 282 12.16 -8.92 25.34
N ARG A 283 13.01 -9.96 25.28
CA ARG A 283 13.40 -10.74 26.46
C ARG A 283 14.29 -9.93 27.42
N ARG A 284 15.14 -9.06 26.88
CA ARG A 284 16.00 -8.17 27.68
C ARG A 284 15.18 -7.08 28.38
N TRP A 285 14.15 -6.56 27.71
CA TRP A 285 13.34 -5.44 28.20
C TRP A 285 11.84 -5.76 28.25
N PRO A 286 11.40 -6.76 29.05
CA PRO A 286 10.00 -7.20 29.08
C PRO A 286 9.02 -6.15 29.65
N LYS A 287 9.56 -5.18 30.39
CA LYS A 287 8.80 -4.07 30.99
C LYS A 287 8.63 -2.87 30.05
N VAL A 288 9.28 -2.86 28.87
CA VAL A 288 9.08 -1.78 27.90
C VAL A 288 7.72 -1.94 27.23
N GLU A 289 6.95 -0.85 27.22
CA GLU A 289 5.60 -0.81 26.68
C GLU A 289 5.40 0.39 25.74
N LEU A 290 5.02 0.12 24.50
CA LEU A 290 4.53 1.15 23.58
C LEU A 290 3.25 1.79 24.10
N THR A 291 3.15 3.11 23.96
CA THR A 291 2.01 3.90 24.45
C THR A 291 0.89 3.98 23.43
N ASP A 292 -0.36 4.07 23.91
CA ASP A 292 -1.51 4.19 23.01
C ASP A 292 -1.47 5.44 22.12
N PRO A 293 -1.04 6.64 22.59
CA PRO A 293 -0.90 7.79 21.70
C PRO A 293 0.09 7.58 20.55
N SER A 294 1.22 6.90 20.81
CA SER A 294 2.21 6.63 19.76
C SER A 294 1.72 5.58 18.75
N LEU A 295 1.00 4.56 19.23
CA LEU A 295 0.33 3.58 18.38
C LEU A 295 -0.80 4.22 17.57
N GLY A 296 -1.59 5.10 18.17
CA GLY A 296 -2.64 5.86 17.49
C GLY A 296 -2.06 6.74 16.36
N ARG A 297 -0.91 7.38 16.60
CA ARG A 297 -0.18 8.10 15.55
C ARG A 297 0.29 7.16 14.43
N ALA A 298 0.81 5.98 14.77
CA ALA A 298 1.18 4.98 13.76
C ALA A 298 -0.03 4.55 12.91
N PHE A 299 -1.18 4.31 13.55
CA PHE A 299 -2.45 4.03 12.87
C PHE A 299 -2.87 5.16 11.94
N GLY A 300 -2.82 6.42 12.38
CA GLY A 300 -3.18 7.56 11.52
C GLY A 300 -2.20 7.82 10.37
N GLU A 301 -0.90 7.78 10.63
CA GLU A 301 0.13 8.22 9.66
C GLU A 301 0.58 7.12 8.69
N LEU A 302 0.47 5.85 9.07
CA LEU A 302 0.86 4.71 8.23
C LEU A 302 -0.38 3.96 7.73
N PHE A 303 -1.10 3.34 8.66
CA PHE A 303 -2.14 2.36 8.32
C PHE A 303 -3.41 2.98 7.73
N GLY A 304 -3.80 4.17 8.19
CA GLY A 304 -4.94 4.92 7.66
C GLY A 304 -4.59 5.84 6.48
N ARG A 305 -3.30 5.97 6.14
CA ARG A 305 -2.83 6.92 5.13
C ARG A 305 -2.44 6.24 3.83
N TYR A 306 -1.92 5.01 3.89
CA TYR A 306 -1.35 4.30 2.75
C TYR A 306 -2.13 3.03 2.44
N ARG A 307 -2.32 2.75 1.15
CA ARG A 307 -2.85 1.47 0.69
C ARG A 307 -1.82 0.37 0.87
N PHE A 308 -2.27 -0.78 1.38
CA PHE A 308 -1.47 -2.01 1.40
C PHE A 308 -2.03 -2.98 0.37
N THR A 309 -1.14 -3.68 -0.33
CA THR A 309 -1.49 -4.75 -1.26
C THR A 309 -0.65 -5.97 -0.97
N ALA A 310 -1.25 -7.16 -1.03
CA ALA A 310 -0.51 -8.41 -0.94
C ALA A 310 0.11 -8.83 -2.29
N ARG A 311 -0.18 -8.08 -3.38
CA ARG A 311 0.34 -8.36 -4.72
C ARG A 311 1.64 -7.59 -4.95
N GLU A 312 2.70 -8.29 -5.29
CA GLU A 312 4.00 -7.69 -5.59
C GLU A 312 4.03 -7.00 -6.97
N ASP A 313 5.08 -6.21 -7.21
CA ASP A 313 5.39 -5.68 -8.53
C ASP A 313 5.55 -6.78 -9.56
N SER A 314 5.30 -6.44 -10.82
CA SER A 314 5.67 -7.30 -11.93
C SER A 314 6.15 -6.45 -13.10
N ASP A 315 6.79 -7.10 -14.08
CA ASP A 315 7.22 -6.44 -15.31
C ASP A 315 6.06 -5.77 -16.07
N ALA A 316 4.83 -6.27 -15.91
CA ALA A 316 3.63 -5.77 -16.55
C ALA A 316 2.82 -4.76 -15.70
N TRP A 317 3.02 -4.73 -14.38
CA TRP A 317 2.16 -3.97 -13.47
C TRP A 317 2.90 -3.44 -12.26
N SER A 318 2.85 -2.12 -12.10
CA SER A 318 3.30 -1.35 -10.95
C SER A 318 2.14 -0.58 -10.34
N GLU A 319 1.94 -0.75 -9.04
CA GLU A 319 0.81 -0.15 -8.32
C GLU A 319 1.28 0.88 -7.31
N ALA A 320 0.58 2.01 -7.21
CA ALA A 320 0.75 2.99 -6.15
C ALA A 320 0.16 2.50 -4.81
N ALA A 321 0.64 1.34 -4.34
CA ALA A 321 0.33 0.74 -3.06
C ALA A 321 1.61 0.21 -2.38
N ILE A 322 1.57 0.05 -1.06
CA ILE A 322 2.67 -0.55 -0.28
C ILE A 322 2.56 -2.07 -0.39
N ASP A 323 3.63 -2.72 -0.84
CA ASP A 323 3.70 -4.17 -1.00
C ASP A 323 4.75 -4.81 -0.07
N PRO A 324 4.71 -6.15 0.08
CA PRO A 324 5.69 -6.95 0.79
C PRO A 324 7.17 -6.66 0.48
N GLU A 325 7.51 -6.53 -0.81
CA GLU A 325 8.89 -6.34 -1.28
C GLU A 325 9.46 -4.99 -0.83
N MET A 326 8.65 -3.93 -0.94
CA MET A 326 8.98 -2.60 -0.44
C MET A 326 9.34 -2.64 1.04
N LEU A 327 8.50 -3.29 1.85
CA LEU A 327 8.77 -3.37 3.28
C LEU A 327 10.08 -4.10 3.58
N GLY A 328 10.39 -5.17 2.84
CA GLY A 328 11.67 -5.85 2.96
C GLY A 328 12.85 -4.89 2.81
N LYS A 329 12.86 -4.10 1.74
CA LYS A 329 13.90 -3.08 1.47
C LYS A 329 13.91 -1.95 2.49
N ALA A 330 12.74 -1.55 2.99
CA ALA A 330 12.60 -0.54 4.03
C ALA A 330 13.28 -0.98 5.32
N PHE A 331 12.98 -2.22 5.76
CA PHE A 331 13.55 -2.79 6.97
C PHE A 331 15.05 -3.01 6.82
N GLU A 332 15.51 -3.50 5.68
CA GLU A 332 16.94 -3.62 5.39
C GLU A 332 17.65 -2.26 5.48
N SER A 333 17.09 -1.21 4.87
CA SER A 333 17.66 0.15 4.92
C SER A 333 17.68 0.74 6.33
N LEU A 334 16.60 0.58 7.10
CA LEU A 334 16.49 1.08 8.47
C LEU A 334 17.45 0.35 9.43
N MET A 335 17.77 -0.91 9.15
CA MET A 335 18.77 -1.69 9.89
C MET A 335 20.20 -1.40 9.43
N ALA A 336 20.44 -1.29 8.12
CA ALA A 336 21.77 -1.05 7.54
C ALA A 336 22.32 0.35 7.90
N SER A 337 21.48 1.39 7.83
CA SER A 337 21.84 2.76 8.22
C SER A 337 22.36 2.82 9.67
N ARG A 338 21.96 1.86 10.51
CA ARG A 338 22.37 1.78 11.92
C ARG A 338 23.60 0.91 12.13
N GLY A 339 23.76 -0.18 11.38
CA GLY A 339 25.01 -0.96 11.36
C GLY A 339 26.23 -0.09 11.01
N TYR A 340 26.06 0.86 10.09
CA TYR A 340 27.10 1.83 9.72
C TYR A 340 27.40 2.87 10.81
N MET A 341 26.40 3.34 11.55
CA MET A 341 26.60 4.26 12.69
C MET A 341 27.32 3.59 13.87
N ILE A 342 27.04 2.30 14.10
CA ILE A 342 27.75 1.48 15.10
C ILE A 342 29.22 1.30 14.68
N SER A 343 29.48 0.94 13.41
CA SER A 343 30.84 0.82 12.89
C SER A 343 31.66 2.12 12.97
N ARG A 344 31.03 3.29 12.93
CA ARG A 344 31.70 4.60 13.08
C ARG A 344 31.96 4.99 14.54
N ARG A 345 31.18 4.51 15.50
CA ARG A 345 31.40 4.73 16.94
C ARG A 345 32.40 3.74 17.55
N THR A 346 32.59 2.58 16.93
CA THR A 346 33.52 1.55 17.40
C THR A 346 34.59 1.22 16.36
N SER A 347 35.70 1.96 16.36
CA SER A 347 37.01 1.53 15.85
C SER A 347 38.09 2.28 16.64
N PRO A 348 39.19 1.64 17.12
CA PRO A 348 40.03 0.69 16.38
C PRO A 348 40.53 -0.55 17.21
N PRO A 349 41.57 -1.29 16.76
CA PRO A 349 41.63 -2.16 15.60
C PRO A 349 41.48 -3.66 15.98
N ARG A 350 40.99 -4.45 15.01
CA ARG A 350 41.08 -5.92 14.89
C ARG A 350 41.12 -6.71 16.21
N ASP A 351 39.97 -7.29 16.58
CA ASP A 351 39.94 -8.74 16.76
C ASP A 351 38.54 -9.35 16.64
N ARG A 352 38.55 -10.60 16.17
CA ARG A 352 37.39 -11.41 15.77
C ARG A 352 36.38 -11.59 16.91
N VAL A 353 35.12 -11.18 16.73
CA VAL A 353 33.98 -11.82 17.42
C VAL A 353 32.71 -11.85 16.54
N SER A 354 32.37 -13.09 16.18
CA SER A 354 31.06 -13.73 15.91
C SER A 354 30.11 -13.20 14.82
N ARG A 355 29.77 -14.15 13.93
CA ARG A 355 28.83 -14.09 12.81
C ARG A 355 27.33 -14.21 13.17
N ASP A 356 26.92 -14.14 14.44
CA ASP A 356 25.55 -14.55 14.84
C ASP A 356 24.49 -13.44 14.96
N ARG A 357 24.78 -12.20 14.58
CA ARG A 357 23.76 -11.11 14.62
C ARG A 357 23.00 -10.91 13.31
N ALA A 358 23.38 -11.58 12.22
CA ALA A 358 22.82 -11.34 10.89
C ALA A 358 21.61 -12.23 10.52
N ASP A 359 21.28 -13.25 11.33
CA ASP A 359 20.22 -14.22 11.01
C ASP A 359 18.90 -14.03 11.77
N ILE A 360 18.85 -13.15 12.78
CA ILE A 360 17.68 -13.07 13.70
C ILE A 360 16.62 -12.05 13.24
N MET A 361 16.90 -11.22 12.23
CA MET A 361 15.94 -10.26 11.69
C MET A 361 15.98 -10.20 10.16
N ARG A 362 15.60 -11.28 9.49
CA ARG A 362 15.20 -11.21 8.07
C ARG A 362 13.67 -11.28 7.95
N PRO A 363 12.93 -10.19 8.24
CA PRO A 363 11.54 -10.09 7.83
C PRO A 363 11.30 -10.39 6.32
N PRO A 364 12.22 -10.10 5.36
CA PRO A 364 11.95 -10.33 3.93
C PRO A 364 11.69 -11.81 3.58
N GLN A 365 12.39 -12.75 4.21
CA GLN A 365 12.28 -14.18 3.85
C GLN A 365 10.99 -14.81 4.37
N LEU A 366 10.47 -14.35 5.52
CA LEU A 366 9.19 -14.78 6.06
C LEU A 366 8.01 -14.13 5.35
N ILE A 367 8.16 -12.86 4.95
CA ILE A 367 7.22 -12.17 4.09
C ILE A 367 7.11 -12.93 2.76
N SER A 368 8.21 -13.09 2.03
CA SER A 368 8.20 -13.81 0.75
C SER A 368 7.61 -15.23 0.87
N ARG A 369 7.94 -16.00 1.92
CA ARG A 369 7.39 -17.38 2.13
C ARG A 369 5.91 -17.45 2.50
N VAL A 370 5.33 -16.40 3.06
CA VAL A 370 3.88 -16.35 3.39
C VAL A 370 3.07 -15.81 2.20
N PHE A 371 3.72 -15.10 1.28
CA PHE A 371 3.10 -14.49 0.11
C PHE A 371 3.36 -15.25 -1.22
N SER A 372 4.37 -16.12 -1.29
CA SER A 372 4.56 -17.16 -2.33
C SER A 372 3.65 -18.35 -2.09
#